data_AF-E4YWH0-F1
#
_entry.id   AF-E4YWH0-F1
#
_cell.length_a   1.000
_cell.length_b   1.000
_cell.length_c   1.000
_cell.angle_alpha   90.00
_cell.angle_beta   90.00
_cell.angle_gamma   90.00
#
_symmetry.space_group_name_H-M   'P 1'
#
loop_
_entity.id
_entity.type
_entity.pdbx_description
1 polymer ?
#
loop_
_entity_poly.entity_id
_entity_poly.type
_entity_poly.pdbx_seq_one_letter_code
_entity_poly.pdbx_strand_id
1 'polypeptide(L)'
;MIGLDPLKFAERDVKDTTLEDFIEGRTEYIEERNKDTTSLLSIFEPGRAVLTSDGTEHFGLTAYSKLPLRLLSKAFGILGNTPVPVFLRNPIYGAYGSAFGVKMEEAIEPDMRFYPSLNSFFRRAIRPEVRPIDMNPKAVVSPADGKVLHFGKCKNGLIEQVKGVDYSLKRFFGRWEETGFTMQKTSDAQFAERLKVHSENELYQIVIYLAPGDYHRFHSPADFTITSRRHYPGGKKKF
;
A
#
# COMPACT_ATOMS: atom_id res chain seq x y z
N MET A 1 -29.07 2.71 19.75
CA MET A 1 -29.83 1.82 18.85
C MET A 1 -30.20 2.66 17.66
N ILE A 2 -29.41 2.68 16.59
CA ILE A 2 -29.35 1.66 15.54
C ILE A 2 -27.89 1.27 15.31
N GLY A 3 -27.60 -0.03 15.37
CA GLY A 3 -26.30 -0.58 15.03
C GLY A 3 -26.16 -0.68 13.51
N LEU A 4 -25.06 -0.16 12.98
CA LEU A 4 -24.60 -0.54 11.65
C LEU A 4 -23.22 -1.18 11.83
N ASP A 5 -23.28 -2.50 11.77
CA ASP A 5 -22.17 -3.43 11.80
C ASP A 5 -21.31 -3.25 10.54
N PRO A 6 -20.05 -2.79 10.63
CA PRO A 6 -19.18 -2.60 9.48
C PRO A 6 -18.77 -3.90 8.78
N LEU A 7 -19.10 -5.06 9.36
CA LEU A 7 -18.72 -6.38 8.86
C LEU A 7 -19.64 -6.92 7.76
N LYS A 8 -20.79 -6.29 7.48
CA LYS A 8 -21.78 -6.87 6.53
C LYS A 8 -21.49 -6.71 5.05
N PHE A 9 -20.39 -6.07 4.64
CA PHE A 9 -19.96 -6.07 3.23
C PHE A 9 -18.77 -6.98 2.95
N ALA A 10 -18.30 -7.74 3.95
CA ALA A 10 -17.19 -8.67 3.81
C ALA A 10 -17.57 -10.02 3.15
N GLU A 11 -18.86 -10.28 2.93
CA GLU A 11 -19.37 -11.47 2.25
C GLU A 11 -20.21 -11.06 1.04
N ARG A 12 -19.55 -10.68 -0.05
CA ARG A 12 -20.10 -10.95 -1.38
C ARG A 12 -19.03 -11.66 -2.18
N ASP A 13 -19.31 -12.94 -2.44
CA ASP A 13 -18.56 -13.77 -3.36
C ASP A 13 -18.38 -13.00 -4.68
N VAL A 14 -17.13 -12.96 -5.15
CA VAL A 14 -16.66 -12.27 -6.36
C VAL A 14 -17.20 -12.93 -7.65
N LYS A 15 -18.31 -13.66 -7.58
CA LYS A 15 -18.80 -14.47 -8.71
C LYS A 15 -19.82 -13.78 -9.61
N ASP A 16 -20.56 -12.77 -9.14
CA ASP A 16 -21.70 -12.23 -9.92
C ASP A 16 -21.77 -10.69 -10.02
N THR A 17 -20.70 -9.95 -9.69
CA THR A 17 -20.72 -8.47 -9.85
C THR A 17 -20.29 -8.09 -11.27
N THR A 18 -21.18 -7.46 -12.04
CA THR A 18 -20.85 -6.94 -13.38
C THR A 18 -20.05 -5.63 -13.29
N LEU A 19 -19.33 -5.30 -14.38
CA LEU A 19 -18.45 -4.14 -14.47
C LEU A 19 -19.24 -2.83 -14.31
N GLU A 20 -20.48 -2.77 -14.81
CA GLU A 20 -21.35 -1.61 -14.71
C GLU A 20 -21.84 -1.38 -13.27
N ASP A 21 -22.23 -2.44 -12.56
CA ASP A 21 -22.72 -2.36 -11.17
C ASP A 21 -21.65 -1.83 -10.18
N PHE A 22 -20.37 -2.10 -10.46
CA PHE A 22 -19.25 -1.55 -9.68
C PHE A 22 -18.98 -0.06 -9.98
N ILE A 23 -19.31 0.41 -11.19
CA ILE A 23 -19.05 1.78 -11.65
C ILE A 23 -20.16 2.73 -11.17
N GLU A 24 -21.43 2.33 -11.26
CA GLU A 24 -22.56 3.17 -10.82
C GLU A 24 -22.58 3.35 -9.30
N GLY A 25 -22.46 2.26 -8.52
CA GLY A 25 -22.40 2.35 -7.06
C GLY A 25 -21.18 3.12 -6.52
N ARG A 26 -20.14 3.29 -7.35
CA ARG A 26 -18.94 4.07 -7.05
C ARG A 26 -19.11 5.56 -7.36
N THR A 27 -19.93 5.93 -8.33
CA THR A 27 -20.13 7.33 -8.72
C THR A 27 -20.92 8.09 -7.64
N GLU A 28 -21.97 7.47 -7.10
CA GLU A 28 -22.73 8.04 -5.96
C GLU A 28 -21.88 8.17 -4.69
N TYR A 29 -21.04 7.17 -4.37
CA TYR A 29 -20.15 7.20 -3.19
C TYR A 29 -19.05 8.28 -3.28
N ILE A 30 -18.59 8.60 -4.49
CA ILE A 30 -17.53 9.61 -4.72
C ILE A 30 -18.09 11.03 -4.62
N GLU A 31 -19.29 11.29 -5.13
CA GLU A 31 -19.91 12.62 -5.03
C GLU A 31 -20.23 13.01 -3.58
N GLU A 32 -20.70 12.06 -2.77
CA GLU A 32 -21.04 12.32 -1.36
C GLU A 32 -19.79 12.62 -0.53
N ARG A 33 -18.64 12.00 -0.85
CA ARG A 33 -17.38 12.14 -0.09
C ARG A 33 -16.53 13.33 -0.51
N ASN A 34 -16.69 13.84 -1.74
CA ASN A 34 -15.91 14.98 -2.23
C ASN A 34 -16.13 16.27 -1.41
N LYS A 35 -17.27 16.41 -0.72
CA LYS A 35 -17.55 17.52 0.21
C LYS A 35 -16.64 17.53 1.45
N ASP A 36 -16.14 16.37 1.89
CA ASP A 36 -15.31 16.23 3.10
C ASP A 36 -13.80 16.37 2.84
N THR A 37 -13.35 16.24 1.58
CA THR A 37 -11.92 16.18 1.22
C THR A 37 -11.17 17.50 1.39
N THR A 38 -11.85 18.64 1.25
CA THR A 38 -11.27 19.98 1.46
C THR A 38 -10.75 20.16 2.90
N SER A 39 -11.35 19.45 3.87
CA SER A 39 -10.88 19.41 5.27
C SER A 39 -9.58 18.61 5.43
N LEU A 40 -9.39 17.51 4.70
CA LEU A 40 -8.26 16.60 4.91
C LEU A 40 -6.91 17.14 4.42
N LEU A 41 -6.88 18.04 3.43
CA LEU A 41 -5.63 18.67 2.98
C LEU A 41 -5.00 19.57 4.06
N SER A 42 -5.82 20.16 4.94
CA SER A 42 -5.35 20.94 6.10
C SER A 42 -4.64 20.08 7.17
N ILE A 43 -4.94 18.78 7.24
CA ILE A 43 -4.29 17.80 8.15
C ILE A 43 -2.79 17.70 7.87
N PHE A 44 -2.38 17.99 6.64
CA PHE A 44 -1.00 17.83 6.22
C PHE A 44 -0.16 19.11 6.36
N GLU A 45 -0.65 20.18 7.00
CA GLU A 45 0.20 21.30 7.44
C GLU A 45 0.77 21.05 8.85
N PRO A 46 2.10 20.92 9.03
CA PRO A 46 2.68 20.68 10.34
C PRO A 46 2.57 21.94 11.22
N GLY A 47 1.99 21.80 12.42
CA GLY A 47 1.91 22.88 13.42
C GLY A 47 0.58 23.63 13.49
N ARG A 48 -0.39 23.34 12.62
CA ARG A 48 -1.75 23.86 12.71
C ARG A 48 -2.70 22.86 13.36
N ALA A 49 -3.63 23.36 14.16
CA ALA A 49 -4.79 22.60 14.61
C ALA A 49 -5.62 22.18 13.40
N VAL A 50 -6.01 20.90 13.32
CA VAL A 50 -6.92 20.44 12.27
C VAL A 50 -8.33 20.82 12.71
N LEU A 51 -8.99 21.69 11.97
CA LEU A 51 -10.35 22.12 12.28
C LEU A 51 -11.36 21.27 11.51
N THR A 52 -12.45 20.91 12.17
CA THR A 52 -13.64 20.32 11.55
C THR A 52 -14.44 21.39 10.78
N SER A 53 -15.45 20.99 10.01
CA SER A 53 -16.30 21.90 9.22
C SER A 53 -17.07 22.92 10.08
N ASP A 54 -17.27 22.62 11.37
CA ASP A 54 -17.86 23.49 12.40
C ASP A 54 -16.83 24.36 13.14
N GLY A 55 -15.55 24.31 12.75
CA GLY A 55 -14.48 25.15 13.32
C GLY A 55 -13.93 24.66 14.66
N THR A 56 -14.31 23.47 15.12
CA THR A 56 -13.76 22.87 16.35
C THR A 56 -12.47 22.11 16.06
N GLU A 57 -11.54 22.11 17.03
CA GLU A 57 -10.27 21.42 16.87
C GLU A 57 -10.47 19.90 16.95
N HIS A 58 -10.10 19.18 15.89
CA HIS A 58 -10.09 17.74 15.86
C HIS A 58 -8.87 17.20 16.64
N PHE A 59 -9.00 17.16 17.96
CA PHE A 59 -7.94 16.83 18.91
C PHE A 59 -7.12 15.59 18.53
N GLY A 60 -7.77 14.52 18.05
CA GLY A 60 -7.08 13.29 17.63
C GLY A 60 -6.14 13.47 16.43
N LEU A 61 -6.48 14.37 15.50
CA LEU A 61 -5.67 14.67 14.31
C LEU A 61 -4.55 15.66 14.64
N THR A 62 -4.80 16.63 15.52
CA THR A 62 -3.75 17.50 16.06
C THR A 62 -2.73 16.71 16.90
N ALA A 63 -3.18 15.76 17.73
CA ALA A 63 -2.28 14.90 18.49
C ALA A 63 -1.41 14.04 17.57
N TYR A 64 -2.00 13.44 16.52
CA TYR A 64 -1.27 12.65 15.53
C TYR A 64 -0.21 13.46 14.77
N SER A 65 -0.51 14.72 14.41
CA SER A 65 0.43 15.59 13.68
C SER A 65 1.65 16.01 14.51
N LYS A 66 1.54 15.97 15.84
CA LYS A 66 2.61 16.30 16.79
C LYS A 66 3.43 15.08 17.23
N LEU A 67 3.00 13.85 16.91
CA LEU A 67 3.76 12.65 17.26
C LEU A 67 5.11 12.63 16.53
N PRO A 68 6.22 12.28 17.20
CA PRO A 68 7.53 12.15 16.57
C PRO A 68 7.61 10.81 15.81
N LEU A 69 6.80 10.67 14.75
CA LEU A 69 6.62 9.43 13.98
C LEU A 69 7.95 8.81 13.51
N ARG A 70 8.99 9.63 13.27
CA ARG A 70 10.34 9.15 12.94
C ARG A 70 11.05 8.46 14.09
N LEU A 71 10.95 9.01 15.30
CA LEU A 71 11.55 8.40 16.48
C LEU A 71 10.83 7.10 16.82
N LEU A 72 9.50 7.10 16.75
CA LEU A 72 8.69 5.90 16.93
C LEU A 72 9.02 4.82 15.89
N SER A 73 9.14 5.19 14.61
CA SER A 73 9.55 4.26 13.54
C SER A 73 10.94 3.67 13.77
N LYS A 74 11.91 4.50 14.19
CA LYS A 74 13.26 4.03 14.55
C LYS A 74 13.23 3.09 15.76
N ALA A 75 12.53 3.46 16.82
CA ALA A 75 12.38 2.65 18.02
C ALA A 75 11.71 1.30 17.70
N PHE A 76 10.65 1.31 16.89
CA PHE A 76 9.98 0.10 16.43
C PHE A 76 10.90 -0.77 15.55
N GLY A 77 11.71 -0.15 14.69
CA GLY A 77 12.71 -0.87 13.89
C GLY A 77 13.79 -1.53 14.74
N ILE A 78 14.25 -0.87 15.81
CA ILE A 78 15.18 -1.46 16.78
C ILE A 78 14.50 -2.62 17.51
N LEU A 79 13.35 -2.36 18.13
CA LEU A 79 12.59 -3.35 18.90
C LEU A 79 12.23 -4.59 18.06
N GLY A 80 11.81 -4.39 16.81
CA GLY A 80 11.44 -5.47 15.91
C GLY A 80 12.62 -6.34 15.47
N ASN A 81 13.85 -5.81 15.48
CA ASN A 81 15.08 -6.56 15.18
C ASN A 81 15.73 -7.18 16.41
N THR A 82 15.41 -6.70 17.61
CA THR A 82 15.95 -7.25 18.85
C THR A 82 15.52 -8.71 19.03
N PRO A 83 16.47 -9.62 19.33
CA PRO A 83 16.14 -11.00 19.64
C PRO A 83 15.21 -11.10 20.87
N VAL A 84 14.09 -11.78 20.70
CA VAL A 84 13.14 -12.09 21.78
C VAL A 84 13.59 -13.39 22.45
N PRO A 85 13.64 -13.46 23.79
CA PRO A 85 13.91 -14.70 24.52
C PRO A 85 12.92 -15.81 24.12
N VAL A 86 13.40 -17.05 23.99
CA VAL A 86 12.62 -18.18 23.43
C VAL A 86 11.28 -18.38 24.13
N PHE A 87 11.25 -18.24 25.46
CA PHE A 87 10.03 -18.40 26.26
C PHE A 87 8.97 -17.31 26.01
N LEU A 88 9.38 -16.13 25.54
CA LEU A 88 8.46 -15.03 25.21
C LEU A 88 7.97 -15.05 23.76
N ARG A 89 8.59 -15.85 22.87
CA ARG A 89 8.25 -15.87 21.45
C ARG A 89 6.81 -16.33 21.22
N ASN A 90 6.40 -17.44 21.82
CA ASN A 90 5.05 -17.97 21.66
C ASN A 90 3.94 -17.01 22.15
N PRO A 91 4.00 -16.43 23.37
CA PRO A 91 2.95 -15.50 23.79
C PRO A 91 2.94 -14.20 22.96
N ILE A 92 4.11 -13.65 22.61
CA ILE A 92 4.19 -12.40 21.83
C ILE A 92 3.71 -12.62 20.40
N TYR A 93 4.25 -13.62 19.71
CA TYR A 93 3.91 -13.89 18.31
C TYR A 93 2.51 -14.52 18.18
N GLY A 94 2.06 -15.26 19.18
CA GLY A 94 0.69 -15.77 19.27
C GLY A 94 -0.33 -14.64 19.45
N ALA A 95 -0.07 -13.68 20.34
CA ALA A 95 -0.91 -12.50 20.49
C ALA A 95 -0.94 -11.66 19.20
N TYR A 96 0.22 -11.46 18.56
CA TYR A 96 0.30 -10.79 17.26
C TYR A 96 -0.50 -11.54 16.18
N GLY A 97 -0.32 -12.86 16.11
CA GLY A 97 -1.00 -13.69 15.12
C GLY A 97 -2.51 -13.69 15.30
N SER A 98 -3.00 -13.73 16.54
CA SER A 98 -4.42 -13.62 16.85
C SER A 98 -4.98 -12.23 16.54
N ALA A 99 -4.21 -11.16 16.74
CA ALA A 99 -4.67 -9.80 16.49
C ALA A 99 -4.73 -9.44 14.99
N PHE A 100 -3.81 -9.99 14.19
CA PHE A 100 -3.66 -9.64 12.77
C PHE A 100 -4.00 -10.78 11.80
N GLY A 101 -4.46 -11.94 12.29
CA GLY A 101 -4.87 -13.07 11.46
C GLY A 101 -3.71 -13.79 10.78
N VAL A 102 -2.55 -13.91 11.44
CA VAL A 102 -1.38 -14.59 10.87
C VAL A 102 -1.64 -16.10 10.80
N LYS A 103 -1.66 -16.65 9.58
CA LYS A 103 -1.72 -18.09 9.33
C LYS A 103 -0.33 -18.69 9.39
N MET A 104 -0.03 -19.37 10.51
CA MET A 104 1.25 -20.05 10.69
C MET A 104 1.29 -21.41 10.01
N GLU A 105 0.12 -21.95 9.69
CA GLU A 105 -0.05 -23.17 8.95
C GLU A 105 0.53 -23.04 7.56
N GLU A 106 0.61 -21.84 6.96
CA GLU A 106 1.18 -21.60 5.63
C GLU A 106 2.72 -21.41 5.65
N ALA A 107 3.30 -21.20 6.84
CA ALA A 107 4.74 -20.98 6.98
C ALA A 107 5.55 -22.26 6.70
N ILE A 108 6.79 -22.11 6.22
CA ILE A 108 7.74 -23.23 6.13
C ILE A 108 8.04 -23.77 7.53
N GLU A 109 8.20 -22.89 8.52
CA GLU A 109 8.44 -23.23 9.93
C GLU A 109 7.26 -22.75 10.78
N PRO A 110 6.28 -23.62 11.11
CA PRO A 110 5.12 -23.22 11.90
C PRO A 110 5.46 -22.86 13.35
N ASP A 111 6.58 -23.37 13.88
CA ASP A 111 6.99 -23.11 15.27
C ASP A 111 7.47 -21.67 15.45
N MET A 112 6.70 -20.89 16.21
CA MET A 112 7.00 -19.51 16.56
C MET A 112 8.33 -19.33 17.29
N ARG A 113 8.84 -20.38 17.97
CA ARG A 113 10.15 -20.35 18.65
C ARG A 113 11.31 -20.27 17.67
N PHE A 114 11.12 -20.65 16.41
CA PHE A 114 12.15 -20.57 15.37
C PHE A 114 12.56 -19.12 15.07
N TYR A 115 11.62 -18.18 15.17
CA TYR A 115 11.85 -16.79 14.78
C TYR A 115 12.55 -16.01 15.89
N PRO A 116 13.80 -15.54 15.70
CA PRO A 116 14.53 -14.85 16.75
C PRO A 116 13.94 -13.49 17.12
N SER A 117 13.28 -12.81 16.19
CA SER A 117 12.76 -11.45 16.37
C SER A 117 11.41 -11.26 15.68
N LEU A 118 10.67 -10.20 16.05
CA LEU A 118 9.38 -9.90 15.44
C LEU A 118 9.51 -9.66 13.93
N ASN A 119 10.58 -9.00 13.47
CA ASN A 119 10.83 -8.80 12.04
C ASN A 119 11.12 -10.12 11.30
N SER A 120 11.76 -11.10 11.97
CA SER A 120 11.97 -12.42 11.40
C SER A 120 10.65 -13.17 11.22
N PHE A 121 9.78 -13.11 12.23
CA PHE A 121 8.42 -13.65 12.18
C PHE A 121 7.56 -12.96 11.10
N PHE A 122 7.62 -11.63 11.03
CA PHE A 122 6.89 -10.82 10.04
C PHE A 122 7.29 -11.15 8.59
N ARG A 123 8.57 -11.46 8.36
CA ARG A 123 9.11 -11.87 7.05
C ARG A 123 9.25 -13.39 6.91
N ARG A 124 8.46 -14.17 7.65
CA ARG A 124 8.45 -15.64 7.57
C ARG A 124 8.39 -16.13 6.12
N ALA A 125 9.07 -17.23 5.83
CA ALA A 125 8.91 -17.91 4.54
C ALA A 125 7.62 -18.72 4.55
N ILE A 126 6.92 -18.77 3.43
CA ILE A 126 5.73 -19.60 3.23
C ILE A 126 6.07 -20.80 2.34
N ARG A 127 5.29 -21.87 2.51
CA ARG A 127 5.42 -23.08 1.71
C ARG A 127 5.12 -22.80 0.23
N PRO A 128 5.96 -23.24 -0.72
CA PRO A 128 5.72 -23.00 -2.15
C PRO A 128 4.36 -23.54 -2.62
N GLU A 129 3.91 -24.64 -2.03
CA GLU A 129 2.68 -25.33 -2.41
C GLU A 129 1.42 -24.52 -2.10
N VAL A 130 1.48 -23.55 -1.17
CA VAL A 130 0.33 -22.70 -0.83
C VAL A 130 0.18 -21.48 -1.75
N ARG A 131 1.14 -21.26 -2.66
CA ARG A 131 1.11 -20.19 -3.68
C ARG A 131 1.57 -20.75 -5.03
N PRO A 132 0.77 -21.63 -5.66
CA PRO A 132 1.10 -22.12 -7.00
C PRO A 132 1.18 -20.96 -7.98
N ILE A 133 2.23 -20.94 -8.79
CA ILE A 133 2.47 -19.92 -9.81
C ILE A 133 1.81 -20.37 -11.12
N ASP A 134 1.08 -19.46 -11.78
CA ASP A 134 0.55 -19.71 -13.12
C ASP A 134 1.71 -19.87 -14.12
N MET A 135 1.74 -20.99 -14.82
CA MET A 135 2.80 -21.34 -15.77
C MET A 135 2.58 -20.73 -17.16
N ASN A 136 1.48 -20.01 -17.38
CA ASN A 136 1.22 -19.33 -18.63
C ASN A 136 2.25 -18.20 -18.86
N PRO A 137 3.10 -18.27 -19.91
CA PRO A 137 4.14 -17.26 -20.15
C PRO A 137 3.58 -15.88 -20.55
N LYS A 138 2.28 -15.78 -20.86
CA LYS A 138 1.59 -14.52 -21.15
C LYS A 138 0.86 -13.94 -19.94
N ALA A 139 0.81 -14.67 -18.82
CA ALA A 139 0.18 -14.18 -17.61
C ALA A 139 1.16 -13.33 -16.79
N VAL A 140 0.60 -12.36 -16.07
CA VAL A 140 1.29 -11.61 -15.02
C VAL A 140 0.70 -12.07 -13.70
N VAL A 141 1.54 -12.59 -12.80
CA VAL A 141 1.11 -13.08 -11.48
C VAL A 141 1.17 -11.98 -10.43
N SER A 142 0.49 -12.16 -9.31
CA SER A 142 0.56 -11.19 -8.21
C SER A 142 1.97 -11.14 -7.61
N PRO A 143 2.56 -9.95 -7.40
CA PRO A 143 3.90 -9.82 -6.81
C PRO A 143 3.92 -10.06 -5.28
N ALA A 144 2.77 -9.95 -4.62
CA ALA A 144 2.67 -10.08 -3.16
C ALA A 144 1.26 -10.52 -2.75
N ASP A 145 1.15 -11.05 -1.53
CA ASP A 145 -0.14 -11.24 -0.86
C ASP A 145 -0.70 -9.87 -0.44
N GLY A 146 -2.01 -9.72 -0.42
CA GLY A 146 -2.65 -8.52 0.09
C GLY A 146 -3.94 -8.17 -0.65
N LYS A 147 -4.43 -6.96 -0.39
CA LYS A 147 -5.66 -6.45 -1.00
C LYS A 147 -5.34 -5.49 -2.13
N VAL A 148 -5.91 -5.74 -3.31
CA VAL A 148 -5.91 -4.75 -4.40
C VAL A 148 -6.77 -3.56 -3.97
N LEU A 149 -6.12 -2.41 -3.78
CA LEU A 149 -6.80 -1.16 -3.45
C LEU A 149 -7.26 -0.43 -4.71
N HIS A 150 -6.46 -0.49 -5.77
CA HIS A 150 -6.75 0.15 -7.04
C HIS A 150 -6.06 -0.59 -8.17
N PHE A 151 -6.72 -0.66 -9.32
CA PHE A 151 -6.18 -1.18 -10.57
C PHE A 151 -6.80 -0.38 -11.72
N GLY A 152 -6.00 0.00 -12.71
CA GLY A 152 -6.53 0.75 -13.84
C GLY A 152 -5.46 1.23 -14.81
N LYS A 153 -5.93 1.82 -15.92
CA LYS A 153 -5.09 2.45 -16.94
C LYS A 153 -4.57 3.78 -16.42
N CYS A 154 -3.27 4.03 -16.56
CA CYS A 154 -2.68 5.35 -16.31
C CYS A 154 -3.10 6.31 -17.43
N LYS A 155 -3.87 7.36 -17.12
CA LYS A 155 -4.33 8.35 -18.10
C LYS A 155 -3.44 9.59 -18.02
N ASN A 156 -2.92 10.06 -19.16
CA ASN A 156 -2.13 11.30 -19.27
C ASN A 156 -0.92 11.39 -18.31
N GLY A 157 -0.34 10.25 -17.92
CA GLY A 157 0.76 10.21 -16.94
C GLY A 157 0.34 10.46 -15.49
N LEU A 158 -0.94 10.27 -15.19
CA LEU A 158 -1.50 10.31 -13.85
C LEU A 158 -1.84 8.90 -13.35
N ILE A 159 -1.57 8.68 -12.07
CA ILE A 159 -1.94 7.53 -11.26
C ILE A 159 -3.17 7.93 -10.45
N GLU A 160 -4.30 7.28 -10.72
CA GLU A 160 -5.53 7.44 -9.92
C GLU A 160 -5.33 6.80 -8.53
N GLN A 161 -5.64 7.54 -7.45
CA GLN A 161 -5.52 7.05 -6.08
C GLN A 161 -6.87 6.86 -5.38
N VAL A 162 -6.84 6.00 -4.35
CA VAL A 162 -7.82 6.00 -3.27
C VAL A 162 -7.79 7.38 -2.59
N LYS A 163 -8.94 8.08 -2.55
CA LYS A 163 -9.16 9.46 -2.05
C LYS A 163 -9.16 10.59 -3.09
N GLY A 164 -9.29 10.29 -4.38
CA GLY A 164 -9.65 11.29 -5.41
C GLY A 164 -8.56 12.31 -5.73
N VAL A 165 -7.31 12.05 -5.34
CA VAL A 165 -6.16 12.89 -5.71
C VAL A 165 -5.27 12.09 -6.64
N ASP A 166 -5.28 12.46 -7.91
CA ASP A 166 -4.38 11.89 -8.90
C ASP A 166 -2.94 12.30 -8.62
N TYR A 167 -2.02 11.36 -8.75
CA TYR A 167 -0.60 11.63 -8.57
C TYR A 167 0.16 11.50 -9.88
N SER A 168 1.07 12.44 -10.12
CA SER A 168 1.93 12.45 -11.29
C SER A 168 2.88 11.26 -11.29
N LEU A 169 2.84 10.45 -12.36
CA LEU A 169 3.75 9.33 -12.61
C LEU A 169 5.20 9.83 -12.63
N LYS A 170 5.44 11.00 -13.25
CA LYS A 170 6.72 11.68 -13.26
C LYS A 170 7.23 11.97 -11.84
N ARG A 171 6.35 12.46 -10.96
CA ARG A 171 6.70 12.72 -9.54
C ARG A 171 6.97 11.42 -8.78
N PHE A 172 6.25 10.33 -9.10
CA PHE A 172 6.43 8.99 -8.51
C PHE A 172 7.78 8.41 -8.80
N PHE A 173 8.18 8.48 -10.07
CA PHE A 173 9.49 8.03 -10.51
C PHE A 173 10.63 8.95 -10.09
N GLY A 174 10.34 10.12 -9.49
CA GLY A 174 11.32 11.06 -8.95
C GLY A 174 12.26 11.60 -10.04
N ARG A 175 13.50 11.95 -9.69
CA ARG A 175 14.50 12.37 -10.70
C ARG A 175 14.90 11.15 -11.54
N TRP A 176 14.45 11.11 -12.79
CA TRP A 176 14.92 10.21 -13.82
C TRP A 176 15.91 10.95 -14.73
N GLU A 177 17.19 10.75 -14.46
CA GLU A 177 18.28 11.18 -15.34
C GLU A 177 18.68 9.98 -16.20
N GLU A 178 18.06 9.88 -17.37
CA GLU A 178 18.64 9.11 -18.47
C GLU A 178 19.66 10.01 -19.15
N THR A 179 20.81 9.45 -19.49
CA THR A 179 21.94 10.16 -20.11
C THR A 179 21.48 11.07 -21.24
N GLY A 180 21.52 12.38 -21.00
CA GLY A 180 21.20 13.43 -21.98
C GLY A 180 19.84 14.12 -21.85
N PHE A 181 18.99 13.79 -20.86
CA PHE A 181 17.64 14.38 -20.76
C PHE A 181 17.32 14.99 -19.40
N THR A 182 16.95 16.28 -19.37
CA THR A 182 16.52 16.96 -18.14
C THR A 182 15.01 16.80 -17.93
N MET A 183 14.63 15.93 -16.99
CA MET A 183 13.24 15.62 -16.62
C MET A 183 12.38 16.86 -16.26
N GLN A 184 12.99 17.99 -15.90
CA GLN A 184 12.28 19.21 -15.50
C GLN A 184 11.47 19.85 -16.64
N LYS A 185 11.78 19.57 -17.91
CA LYS A 185 11.11 20.23 -19.06
C LYS A 185 9.94 19.45 -19.67
N THR A 186 9.67 18.21 -19.28
CA THR A 186 8.58 17.39 -19.88
C THR A 186 7.26 17.48 -19.16
N SER A 187 6.16 17.37 -19.91
CA SER A 187 4.84 17.12 -19.31
C SER A 187 4.69 15.66 -18.84
N ASP A 188 3.70 15.40 -17.98
CA ASP A 188 3.44 14.05 -17.46
C ASP A 188 3.02 13.07 -18.55
N ALA A 189 2.24 13.51 -19.53
CA ALA A 189 1.86 12.71 -20.69
C ALA A 189 3.10 12.32 -21.52
N GLN A 190 4.01 13.27 -21.80
CA GLN A 190 5.25 12.96 -22.52
C GLN A 190 6.16 11.99 -21.75
N PHE A 191 6.16 12.08 -20.42
CA PHE A 191 6.90 11.14 -19.58
C PHE A 191 6.28 9.73 -19.63
N ALA A 192 4.95 9.62 -19.58
CA ALA A 192 4.25 8.36 -19.72
C ALA A 192 4.50 7.69 -21.09
N GLU A 193 4.47 8.45 -22.18
CA GLU A 193 4.77 7.91 -23.51
C GLU A 193 6.20 7.32 -23.60
N ARG A 194 7.18 7.89 -22.87
CA ARG A 194 8.55 7.36 -22.83
C ARG A 194 8.70 6.05 -22.06
N LEU A 195 7.78 5.74 -21.14
CA LEU A 195 7.80 4.47 -20.41
C LEU A 195 7.28 3.31 -21.27
N LYS A 196 6.60 3.61 -22.39
CA LYS A 196 6.10 2.60 -23.31
C LYS A 196 7.25 2.09 -24.18
N VAL A 197 7.38 0.76 -24.26
CA VAL A 197 8.33 0.11 -25.17
C VAL A 197 7.90 0.26 -26.63
N HIS A 198 6.59 0.19 -26.89
CA HIS A 198 5.98 0.40 -28.21
C HIS A 198 4.85 1.44 -28.09
N SER A 199 4.61 2.22 -29.14
CA SER A 199 3.56 3.26 -29.16
C SER A 199 2.17 2.72 -28.87
N GLU A 200 1.90 1.48 -29.30
CA GLU A 200 0.62 0.78 -29.12
C GLU A 200 0.40 0.31 -27.67
N ASN A 201 1.45 0.30 -26.85
CA ASN A 201 1.34 -0.19 -25.48
C ASN A 201 0.58 0.82 -24.62
N GLU A 202 -0.14 0.28 -23.64
CA GLU A 202 -0.82 1.07 -22.63
C GLU A 202 -0.23 0.80 -21.26
N LEU A 203 -0.17 1.84 -20.43
CA LEU A 203 0.33 1.74 -19.07
C LEU A 203 -0.80 1.41 -18.12
N TYR A 204 -0.58 0.38 -17.31
CA TYR A 204 -1.49 -0.03 -16.24
C TYR A 204 -0.79 0.10 -14.90
N GLN A 205 -1.60 0.35 -13.87
CA GLN A 205 -1.16 0.37 -12.50
C GLN A 205 -1.98 -0.56 -11.63
N ILE A 206 -1.35 -1.06 -10.57
CA ILE A 206 -1.99 -1.79 -9.49
C ILE A 206 -1.40 -1.35 -8.16
N VAL A 207 -2.26 -1.08 -7.18
CA VAL A 207 -1.90 -0.72 -5.82
C VAL A 207 -2.33 -1.86 -4.91
N ILE A 208 -1.36 -2.56 -4.33
CA ILE A 208 -1.60 -3.69 -3.43
C ILE A 208 -1.22 -3.27 -2.00
N TYR A 209 -2.15 -3.45 -1.08
CA TYR A 209 -1.95 -3.20 0.34
C TYR A 209 -1.69 -4.51 1.09
N LEU A 210 -0.55 -4.56 1.79
CA LEU A 210 -0.18 -5.66 2.67
C LEU A 210 -0.63 -5.33 4.08
N ALA A 211 -1.58 -6.09 4.62
CA ALA A 211 -1.99 -6.01 6.00
C ALA A 211 -0.92 -6.63 6.91
N PRO A 212 -0.82 -6.25 8.20
CA PRO A 212 0.24 -6.72 9.09
C PRO A 212 0.34 -8.26 9.25
N GLY A 213 -0.76 -8.98 9.04
CA GLY A 213 -0.78 -10.45 9.10
C GLY A 213 -0.29 -11.16 7.83
N ASP A 214 -0.26 -10.43 6.71
CA ASP A 214 0.05 -10.99 5.39
C ASP A 214 1.51 -11.45 5.30
N TYR A 215 1.84 -12.12 4.21
CA TYR A 215 3.21 -12.47 3.88
C TYR A 215 3.96 -11.26 3.30
N HIS A 216 5.01 -10.82 4.00
CA HIS A 216 5.72 -9.57 3.68
C HIS A 216 7.01 -9.77 2.88
N ARG A 217 7.01 -10.69 1.91
CA ARG A 217 8.05 -10.72 0.87
C ARG A 217 7.41 -10.48 -0.49
N PHE A 218 8.17 -9.82 -1.35
CA PHE A 218 7.78 -9.48 -2.71
C PHE A 218 8.46 -10.44 -3.68
N HIS A 219 7.72 -10.82 -4.72
CA HIS A 219 8.15 -11.68 -5.79
C HIS A 219 8.00 -10.96 -7.13
N SER A 220 8.71 -11.44 -8.14
CA SER A 220 8.59 -10.91 -9.49
C SER A 220 7.25 -11.33 -10.10
N PRO A 221 6.41 -10.38 -10.57
CA PRO A 221 5.12 -10.71 -11.18
C PRO A 221 5.22 -11.28 -12.61
N ALA A 222 6.37 -11.13 -13.24
CA ALA A 222 6.70 -11.67 -14.57
C ALA A 222 8.22 -11.76 -14.69
N ASP A 223 8.71 -12.35 -15.78
CA ASP A 223 10.12 -12.31 -16.13
C ASP A 223 10.51 -10.89 -16.57
N PHE A 224 11.44 -10.25 -15.85
CA PHE A 224 12.00 -8.96 -16.23
C PHE A 224 13.47 -8.84 -15.82
N THR A 225 14.19 -8.02 -16.58
CA THR A 225 15.57 -7.62 -16.26
C THR A 225 15.55 -6.29 -15.52
N ILE A 226 16.18 -6.25 -14.33
CA ILE A 226 16.30 -5.02 -13.55
C ILE A 226 17.39 -4.14 -14.16
N THR A 227 16.99 -3.03 -14.79
CA THR A 227 17.93 -2.05 -15.38
C THR A 227 18.31 -0.94 -14.42
N SER A 228 17.43 -0.59 -13.47
CA SER A 228 17.70 0.45 -12.47
C SER A 228 17.00 0.17 -11.15
N ARG A 229 17.63 0.59 -10.05
CA ARG A 229 17.05 0.62 -8.70
C ARG A 229 17.29 1.99 -8.10
N ARG A 230 16.24 2.61 -7.55
CA ARG A 230 16.32 3.92 -6.90
C ARG A 230 15.75 3.84 -5.49
N HIS A 231 16.36 4.58 -4.58
CA HIS A 231 15.89 4.75 -3.21
C HIS A 231 15.58 6.22 -2.98
N TYR A 232 14.30 6.51 -2.77
CA TYR A 232 13.84 7.83 -2.39
C TYR A 232 13.73 7.88 -0.87
N PRO A 233 14.60 8.64 -0.17
CA PRO A 233 14.48 8.77 1.27
C PRO A 233 13.14 9.44 1.59
N GLY A 234 12.29 8.77 2.35
CA GLY A 234 11.07 9.37 2.87
C GLY A 234 11.45 10.51 3.82
N GLY A 235 11.10 11.76 3.49
CA GLY A 235 11.55 12.88 4.33
C GLY A 235 11.05 14.26 3.95
N LYS A 236 10.44 14.91 4.97
CA LYS A 236 9.98 16.31 5.06
C LYS A 236 8.97 16.66 3.96
N LYS A 237 7.71 16.87 4.38
CA LYS A 237 6.69 17.60 3.63
C LYS A 237 7.35 18.73 2.83
N LYS A 238 7.52 18.50 1.54
CA LYS A 238 7.72 19.54 0.53
C LYS A 238 6.75 19.16 -0.57
N PHE A 239 5.53 19.62 -0.36
CA PHE A 239 4.50 19.65 -1.38
C PHE A 239 4.98 20.50 -2.53
#